data_AF-A0A4Q6C6H5-F1
#
_entry.id   AF-A0A4Q6C6H5-F1
#
_cell.length_a   1.000
_cell.length_b   1.000
_cell.length_c   1.000
_cell.angle_alpha   90.00
_cell.angle_beta   90.00
_cell.angle_gamma   90.00
#
_symmetry.space_group_name_H-M   'P 1'
#
loop_
_entity.id
_entity.type
_entity.pdbx_description
1 polymer ?
#
loop_
_entity_poly.entity_id
_entity_poly.type
_entity_poly.pdbx_seq_one_letter_code
_entity_poly.pdbx_strand_id
1 'polypeptide(L)'
;MQKKILQYARVFRTQLKNNFVREAVYRTNLFTMVFTDLVWIAVEFSLFGVIYANTPTLAGWTQPQIYFFLGIFFASDAIFTTLFQRNFWNFSDLVNKGELDILLT
;
A
#
# COMPACT_ATOMS: atom_id res chain seq x y z
N MET A 1 -31.51 -9.67 -2.82
CA MET A 1 -30.09 -9.75 -2.37
C MET A 1 -29.11 -9.41 -3.48
N GLN A 2 -29.19 -10.04 -4.67
CA GLN A 2 -28.30 -9.76 -5.82
C GLN A 2 -28.27 -8.29 -6.29
N LYS A 3 -29.41 -7.59 -6.33
CA LYS A 3 -29.47 -6.17 -6.73
C LYS A 3 -28.66 -5.23 -5.81
N LYS A 4 -28.61 -5.52 -4.50
CA LYS A 4 -27.83 -4.72 -3.53
C LYS A 4 -26.31 -4.91 -3.71
N ILE A 5 -25.88 -6.14 -3.97
CA ILE A 5 -24.47 -6.46 -4.24
C ILE A 5 -24.00 -5.75 -5.50
N LEU A 6 -24.81 -5.76 -6.57
CA LEU A 6 -24.51 -5.05 -7.81
C LEU A 6 -24.42 -3.52 -7.61
N GLN A 7 -25.29 -2.96 -6.76
CA GLN A 7 -25.24 -1.55 -6.41
C GLN A 7 -23.96 -1.19 -5.65
N TYR A 8 -23.58 -1.96 -4.62
CA TYR A 8 -22.34 -1.72 -3.88
C TYR A 8 -21.09 -1.90 -4.76
N ALA A 9 -21.07 -2.91 -5.64
CA ALA A 9 -19.98 -3.09 -6.59
C ALA A 9 -19.86 -1.89 -7.56
N ARG A 10 -20.97 -1.27 -7.94
CA ARG A 10 -20.97 -0.06 -8.79
C ARG A 10 -20.41 1.16 -8.06
N VAL A 11 -20.82 1.37 -6.81
CA VAL A 11 -20.31 2.45 -5.95
C VAL A 11 -18.80 2.27 -5.76
N PHE A 12 -18.36 1.06 -5.40
CA PHE A 12 -16.94 0.73 -5.25
C PHE A 12 -16.13 0.98 -6.53
N ARG A 13 -16.65 0.54 -7.69
CA ARG A 13 -16.01 0.79 -8.99
C ARG A 13 -15.89 2.28 -9.33
N THR A 14 -16.91 3.07 -8.97
CA THR A 14 -16.89 4.52 -9.18
C THR A 14 -15.84 5.19 -8.32
N GLN A 15 -15.72 4.76 -7.05
CA GLN A 15 -14.68 5.26 -6.15
C GLN A 15 -13.27 4.85 -6.56
N LEU A 16 -13.07 3.62 -7.05
CA LEU A 16 -11.79 3.20 -7.60
C LEU A 16 -11.38 4.09 -8.79
N LYS A 17 -12.31 4.37 -9.70
CA LYS A 17 -12.04 5.23 -10.86
C LYS A 17 -11.69 6.66 -10.43
N ASN A 18 -12.44 7.23 -9.49
CA ASN A 18 -12.20 8.59 -9.01
C ASN A 18 -10.86 8.73 -8.28
N ASN A 19 -10.52 7.76 -7.41
CA ASN A 19 -9.24 7.74 -6.73
C ASN A 19 -8.08 7.61 -7.71
N PHE A 20 -8.16 6.68 -8.68
CA PHE A 20 -7.12 6.50 -9.68
C PHE A 20 -6.88 7.76 -10.51
N VAL A 21 -7.95 8.45 -10.94
CA VAL A 21 -7.82 9.72 -11.68
C VAL A 21 -7.18 10.80 -10.81
N ARG A 22 -7.59 10.93 -9.54
CA ARG A 22 -7.02 11.91 -8.60
C ARG A 22 -5.53 11.68 -8.38
N GLU A 23 -5.12 10.43 -8.25
CA GLU A 23 -3.73 10.04 -8.02
C GLU A 23 -2.86 10.25 -9.28
N ALA A 24 -3.40 9.93 -10.46
CA ALA A 24 -2.74 10.16 -11.75
C ALA A 24 -2.58 11.64 -12.10
N VAL A 25 -3.45 12.52 -11.59
CA VAL A 25 -3.36 13.98 -11.76
C VAL A 25 -2.21 14.55 -10.92
N TYR A 26 -1.95 14.02 -9.72
CA TYR A 26 -0.84 14.44 -8.85
C TYR A 26 0.41 13.57 -9.07
N ARG A 27 0.96 13.61 -10.28
CA ARG A 27 2.17 12.84 -10.67
C ARG A 27 3.33 13.00 -9.68
N THR A 28 3.56 14.21 -9.18
CA THR A 28 4.61 14.50 -8.19
C THR A 28 4.45 13.66 -6.93
N ASN A 29 3.22 13.52 -6.43
CA ASN A 29 2.96 12.72 -5.25
C ASN A 29 3.27 11.24 -5.47
N LEU A 30 2.93 10.70 -6.65
CA LEU A 30 3.24 9.31 -6.99
C LEU A 30 4.75 9.08 -7.04
N PHE A 31 5.51 9.99 -7.65
CA PHE A 31 6.97 9.90 -7.66
C PHE A 31 7.57 10.00 -6.26
N THR A 32 7.09 10.92 -5.41
CA THR A 32 7.57 11.05 -4.03
C THR A 32 7.31 9.78 -3.21
N MET A 33 6.14 9.16 -3.36
CA MET A 33 5.81 7.89 -2.70
C MET A 33 6.76 6.78 -3.13
N VAL A 34 6.87 6.53 -4.44
CA VAL A 34 7.76 5.49 -4.98
C VAL A 34 9.22 5.73 -4.57
N PHE A 35 9.69 6.98 -4.60
CA PHE A 35 11.04 7.31 -4.17
C PHE A 35 11.26 7.00 -2.68
N THR A 36 10.30 7.34 -1.83
CA THR A 36 10.36 7.05 -0.39
C THR A 36 10.38 5.55 -0.15
N ASP A 37 9.57 4.78 -0.86
CA ASP A 37 9.53 3.32 -0.75
C ASP A 37 10.85 2.68 -1.21
N LEU A 38 11.46 3.18 -2.29
CA LEU A 38 12.76 2.71 -2.76
C LEU A 38 13.87 2.97 -1.73
N VAL A 39 13.85 4.12 -1.06
CA VAL A 39 14.79 4.43 0.02
C VAL A 39 14.61 3.44 1.17
N TRP A 40 13.38 3.15 1.59
CA TRP A 40 13.11 2.15 2.63
C TRP A 40 13.57 0.75 2.24
N ILE A 41 13.29 0.31 1.02
CA ILE A 41 13.78 -0.98 0.51
C ILE A 41 15.31 -1.03 0.53
N ALA A 42 15.98 0.03 0.07
CA ALA A 42 17.44 0.08 0.07
C ALA A 42 18.03 0.01 1.48
N VAL A 43 17.43 0.71 2.44
CA VAL A 43 17.84 0.68 3.86
C VAL A 43 17.69 -0.73 4.43
N GLU A 44 16.54 -1.37 4.21
CA GLU A 44 16.26 -2.71 4.75
C GLU A 44 17.19 -3.78 4.16
N PHE A 45 17.38 -3.76 2.84
CA PHE A 45 18.31 -4.69 2.18
C PHE A 45 19.76 -4.48 2.64
N SER A 46 20.17 -3.22 2.85
CA SER A 46 21.49 -2.89 3.36
C SER A 46 21.68 -3.39 4.79
N LEU A 47 20.67 -3.20 5.66
CA LEU A 47 20.68 -3.70 7.03
C LEU A 47 20.87 -5.21 7.06
N PHE A 48 20.06 -5.97 6.32
CA PHE A 48 20.21 -7.41 6.25
C PHE A 48 21.52 -7.84 5.58
N GLY A 49 22.03 -7.08 4.60
CA GLY A 49 23.35 -7.31 4.02
C GLY A 49 24.47 -7.23 5.07
N VAL A 50 24.44 -6.21 5.94
CA VAL A 50 25.40 -6.05 7.03
C VAL A 50 25.27 -7.17 8.08
N ILE A 51 24.04 -7.60 8.39
CA ILE A 51 23.81 -8.73 9.30
C ILE A 51 24.42 -10.01 8.74
N TYR A 52 24.15 -10.33 7.47
CA TYR A 52 24.65 -11.55 6.83
C TYR A 52 26.16 -11.53 6.54
N ALA A 53 26.78 -10.35 6.54
CA ALA A 53 28.24 -10.24 6.50
C ALA A 53 28.91 -10.72 7.81
N ASN A 54 28.20 -10.66 8.94
CA ASN A 54 28.73 -11.09 10.25
C ASN A 54 28.19 -12.45 10.70
N THR A 55 27.06 -12.89 10.14
CA THR A 55 26.39 -14.13 10.54
C THR A 55 25.92 -14.92 9.31
N PRO A 56 26.34 -16.18 9.12
CA PRO A 56 26.00 -16.96 7.92
C PRO A 56 24.51 -17.32 7.83
N THR A 57 23.83 -17.46 8.96
CA THR A 57 22.40 -17.77 9.02
C THR A 57 21.70 -16.99 10.14
N LEU A 58 20.48 -16.54 9.86
CA LEU A 58 19.63 -15.87 10.85
C LEU A 58 18.47 -16.79 11.21
N ALA A 59 18.47 -17.38 12.41
CA ALA A 59 17.46 -18.34 12.84
C ALA A 59 17.23 -19.49 11.83
N GLY A 60 18.29 -19.94 11.15
CA GLY A 60 18.23 -20.98 10.12
C GLY A 60 17.92 -20.48 8.70
N TRP A 61 17.60 -19.20 8.53
CA TRP A 61 17.35 -18.59 7.23
C TRP A 61 18.65 -18.11 6.58
N THR A 62 18.82 -18.44 5.30
CA THR A 62 19.92 -17.95 4.47
C THR A 62 19.60 -16.59 3.85
N GLN A 63 20.63 -15.83 3.49
CA GLN A 63 20.48 -14.49 2.91
C GLN A 63 19.49 -14.45 1.72
N PRO A 64 19.52 -15.37 0.73
CA PRO A 64 18.57 -15.35 -0.38
C PRO A 64 17.12 -15.56 0.06
N GLN A 65 16.88 -16.38 1.10
CA GLN A 65 15.53 -16.64 1.61
C GLN A 65 14.94 -15.40 2.30
N ILE A 66 15.75 -14.67 3.06
CA ILE A 66 15.32 -13.40 3.67
C ILE A 66 15.09 -12.33 2.59
N TYR A 67 15.93 -12.23 1.57
CA TYR A 67 15.72 -11.26 0.48
C TYR A 67 14.45 -11.55 -0.32
N PHE A 68 14.14 -12.83 -0.54
CA PHE A 68 12.86 -13.23 -1.14
C PHE A 68 11.67 -12.84 -0.26
N PHE A 69 11.76 -13.08 1.06
CA PHE A 69 10.75 -12.66 2.01
C PHE A 69 10.55 -11.13 2.02
N LEU A 70 11.64 -10.36 2.09
CA LEU A 70 11.59 -8.89 2.02
C LEU A 70 10.91 -8.43 0.73
N GLY A 71 11.22 -9.06 -0.40
CA GLY A 71 10.55 -8.75 -1.68
C GLY A 71 9.03 -8.93 -1.61
N ILE A 72 8.55 -10.04 -1.04
CA ILE A 72 7.12 -10.28 -0.85
C ILE A 72 6.51 -9.29 0.14
N PHE A 73 7.22 -8.99 1.23
CA PHE A 73 6.78 -8.03 2.24
C PHE A 73 6.58 -6.65 1.64
N PHE A 74 7.60 -6.09 0.97
CA PHE A 74 7.52 -4.78 0.33
C PHE A 74 6.51 -4.74 -0.82
N ALA A 75 6.37 -5.83 -1.59
CA ALA A 75 5.34 -5.89 -2.64
C ALA A 75 3.92 -5.84 -2.04
N SER A 76 3.69 -6.56 -0.93
CA SER A 76 2.41 -6.57 -0.24
C SER A 76 2.11 -5.20 0.40
N ASP A 77 3.12 -4.58 1.00
CA ASP A 77 3.04 -3.23 1.56
C ASP A 77 2.71 -2.21 0.48
N ALA A 78 3.44 -2.19 -0.64
CA ALA A 78 3.21 -1.27 -1.76
C ALA A 78 1.79 -1.40 -2.35
N ILE A 79 1.24 -2.61 -2.43
CA ILE A 79 -0.15 -2.83 -2.86
C ILE A 79 -1.12 -2.22 -1.84
N PHE A 80 -0.87 -2.41 -0.55
CA PHE A 80 -1.71 -1.86 0.52
C PHE A 80 -1.66 -0.33 0.56
N THR A 81 -0.47 0.26 0.49
CA THR A 81 -0.26 1.70 0.54
C THR A 81 -0.88 2.41 -0.66
N THR A 82 -0.71 1.84 -1.86
CA THR A 82 -1.24 2.41 -3.11
C THR A 82 -2.76 2.35 -3.18
N LEU A 83 -3.39 1.23 -2.78
CA LEU A 83 -4.83 1.04 -2.99
C LEU A 83 -5.69 1.43 -1.78
N PHE A 84 -5.20 1.20 -0.57
CA PHE A 84 -6.04 1.21 0.63
C PHE A 84 -5.68 2.29 1.64
N GLN A 85 -4.39 2.50 1.93
CA GLN A 85 -3.95 3.35 3.05
C GLN A 85 -4.59 4.74 3.08
N ARG A 86 -4.63 5.44 1.94
CA ARG A 86 -5.25 6.78 1.84
C ARG A 86 -6.74 6.77 2.17
N ASN A 87 -7.46 5.76 1.70
CA ASN A 87 -8.88 5.64 1.97
C ASN A 87 -9.11 5.34 3.45
N PHE A 88 -8.30 4.46 4.06
CA PHE A 88 -8.39 4.12 5.48
C PHE A 88 -8.07 5.29 6.41
N TRP A 89 -7.04 6.08 6.11
CA TRP A 89 -6.70 7.25 6.93
C TRP A 89 -7.80 8.32 6.89
N ASN A 90 -8.36 8.58 5.71
CA ASN A 90 -9.45 9.57 5.57
C ASN A 90 -10.80 9.03 6.05
N PHE A 91 -10.95 7.71 6.18
CA PHE A 91 -12.21 7.10 6.59
C PHE A 91 -12.67 7.60 7.96
N SER A 92 -11.75 7.67 8.93
CA SER A 92 -12.09 8.17 10.27
C SER A 92 -12.60 9.61 10.23
N ASP A 93 -11.95 10.46 9.45
CA ASP A 93 -12.36 11.87 9.27
C ASP A 93 -13.73 11.99 8.60
N LEU A 94 -13.99 11.18 7.57
CA LEU A 94 -15.27 11.16 6.86
C LEU A 94 -16.43 10.74 7.76
N VAL A 95 -16.19 9.77 8.65
CA VAL A 95 -17.16 9.33 9.67
C VAL A 95 -17.41 10.45 10.68
N ASN A 96 -16.35 11.04 11.22
CA ASN A 96 -16.44 12.09 12.25
C ASN A 96 -17.13 13.37 11.73
N LYS A 97 -16.97 13.70 10.44
CA LYS A 97 -17.59 14.88 9.80
C LYS A 97 -18.98 14.61 9.23
N GLY A 98 -19.44 13.36 9.20
CA GLY A 98 -20.71 12.98 8.56
C GLY A 98 -20.70 13.08 7.02
N GLU A 99 -19.53 13.27 6.40
CA GLU A 99 -19.37 13.39 4.95
C GLU A 99 -19.36 12.03 4.23
N LEU A 100 -19.34 10.93 4.99
CA LEU A 100 -19.32 9.58 4.42
C LEU A 100 -20.54 9.31 3.52
N ASP A 101 -21.70 9.89 3.83
CA ASP A 101 -22.94 9.66 3.06
C ASP A 101 -22.88 10.26 1.64
N ILE A 102 -22.09 11.33 1.46
CA ILE A 102 -21.82 11.95 0.15
C ILE A 102 -21.07 10.98 -0.77
N LEU A 103 -20.26 10.09 -0.20
CA LEU A 103 -19.48 9.10 -0.95
C LEU A 103 -20.28 7.84 -1.28
N LEU A 104 -21.45 7.64 -0.66
CA LEU A 104 -22.29 6.44 -0.75
C LEU A 104 -23.57 6.65 -1.57
N THR A 105 -23.95 7.89 -1.87
CA THR A 105 -25.15 8.29 -2.63
C THR A 105 -24.80 8.75 -4.04
#